data_AF-A0AAD9HKR9-F1
#
_entry.id   AF-A0AAD9HKR9-F1
#
_cell.length_a   1.000
_cell.length_b   1.000
_cell.length_c   1.000
_cell.angle_alpha   90.00
_cell.angle_beta   90.00
_cell.angle_gamma   90.00
#
_symmetry.space_group_name_H-M   'P 1'
#
loop_
_entity.id
_entity.type
_entity.pdbx_description
1 polymer ?
#
loop_
_entity_poly.entity_id
_entity_poly.type
_entity_poly.pdbx_seq_one_letter_code
_entity_poly.pdbx_strand_id
1 'polypeptide(L)'
;MANDNLEPPHGTMSNGRTNALADNTNGLNYDSKPAKNAVTFHESIPTHPLGVKPLGNQYLSDRPNARAHIGYFKTLPDEALMILLDYLDQERLRTLGSSCKFLYAFCRSDDLWKSLFLQ
;
A
#
# COMPACT_ATOMS: atom_id res chain seq x y z
N MET A 1 -56.10 -28.99 -34.03
CA MET A 1 -56.53 -29.39 -32.66
C MET A 1 -55.75 -30.63 -32.29
N ALA A 2 -55.33 -30.69 -31.02
CA ALA A 2 -54.43 -31.66 -30.36
C ALA A 2 -52.92 -31.34 -30.46
N ASN A 3 -52.46 -30.83 -29.31
CA ASN A 3 -51.10 -30.58 -28.82
C ASN A 3 -50.55 -31.91 -28.26
N ASP A 4 -49.25 -32.15 -28.41
CA ASP A 4 -48.39 -32.80 -27.39
C ASP A 4 -46.98 -32.90 -27.97
N ASN A 5 -46.10 -31.98 -27.57
CA ASN A 5 -44.66 -32.06 -27.82
C ASN A 5 -43.91 -31.88 -26.50
N LEU A 6 -43.16 -32.93 -26.18
CA LEU A 6 -42.13 -33.11 -25.17
C LEU A 6 -41.45 -31.82 -24.66
N GLU A 7 -41.30 -31.74 -23.34
CA GLU A 7 -40.38 -30.83 -22.65
C GLU A 7 -38.93 -30.99 -23.15
N PRO A 8 -38.15 -29.89 -23.13
CA PRO A 8 -36.72 -29.97 -22.90
C PRO A 8 -36.27 -29.20 -21.63
N PRO A 9 -35.24 -29.71 -20.94
CA PRO A 9 -34.87 -29.28 -19.59
C PRO A 9 -33.92 -28.07 -19.54
N HIS A 10 -34.11 -27.31 -18.46
CA HIS A 10 -33.10 -26.63 -17.64
C HIS A 10 -32.04 -25.76 -18.33
N GLY A 11 -32.22 -24.45 -18.17
CA GLY A 11 -31.28 -23.43 -18.62
C GLY A 11 -29.93 -23.47 -17.92
N THR A 12 -28.94 -22.87 -18.59
CA THR A 12 -27.77 -22.27 -17.96
C THR A 12 -27.37 -21.05 -18.78
N MET A 13 -27.56 -19.86 -18.21
CA MET A 13 -27.13 -18.61 -18.81
C MET A 13 -25.61 -18.47 -18.67
N SER A 14 -24.90 -18.45 -19.80
CA SER A 14 -23.48 -18.14 -19.87
C SER A 14 -23.31 -16.63 -20.03
N ASN A 15 -23.02 -15.92 -18.94
CA ASN A 15 -22.56 -14.54 -18.99
C ASN A 15 -21.03 -14.52 -18.94
N GLY A 16 -20.42 -14.44 -20.12
CA GLY A 16 -18.99 -14.19 -20.28
C GLY A 16 -18.63 -12.74 -19.96
N ARG A 17 -18.05 -12.51 -18.78
CA ARG A 17 -17.22 -11.34 -18.47
C ARG A 17 -16.04 -11.78 -17.60
N THR A 18 -14.99 -12.26 -18.24
CA THR A 18 -13.69 -12.52 -17.60
C THR A 18 -12.88 -11.23 -17.57
N ASN A 19 -13.01 -10.46 -16.49
CA ASN A 19 -11.99 -9.48 -16.11
C ASN A 19 -11.00 -10.17 -15.16
N ALA A 20 -10.10 -10.96 -15.73
CA ALA A 20 -8.99 -11.57 -15.01
C ALA A 20 -7.78 -10.63 -15.04
N LEU A 21 -7.75 -9.66 -14.12
CA LEU A 21 -6.51 -9.08 -13.61
C LEU A 21 -6.76 -8.52 -12.21
N ALA A 22 -7.12 -9.41 -11.29
CA ALA A 22 -6.88 -9.19 -9.87
C ALA A 22 -5.62 -9.98 -9.53
N ASP A 23 -4.46 -9.38 -9.80
CA ASP A 23 -3.18 -9.91 -9.33
C ASP A 23 -3.19 -9.88 -7.80
N ASN A 24 -3.40 -11.08 -7.27
CA ASN A 24 -3.16 -11.59 -5.92
C ASN A 24 -2.02 -10.93 -5.13
N THR A 25 -2.29 -9.81 -4.45
CA THR A 25 -1.36 -9.22 -3.46
C THR A 25 -1.16 -10.05 -2.17
N ASN A 26 -1.52 -11.34 -2.14
CA ASN A 26 -1.47 -12.21 -0.97
C ASN A 26 -0.07 -12.81 -0.69
N GLY A 27 0.99 -12.00 -0.73
CA GLY A 27 2.35 -12.50 -0.48
C GLY A 27 3.33 -11.54 0.18
N LEU A 28 3.04 -10.25 0.24
CA LEU A 28 3.96 -9.27 0.79
C LEU A 28 3.67 -9.15 2.28
N ASN A 29 4.36 -9.97 3.07
CA ASN A 29 4.28 -9.98 4.51
C ASN A 29 4.92 -8.69 5.07
N TYR A 30 4.17 -7.58 5.05
CA TYR A 30 4.50 -6.30 5.69
C TYR A 30 4.23 -6.31 7.20
N ASP A 31 4.16 -7.50 7.79
CA ASP A 31 4.01 -7.64 9.22
C ASP A 31 5.27 -7.07 9.89
N SER A 32 5.04 -6.10 10.76
CA SER A 32 6.05 -5.56 11.66
C SER A 32 6.61 -6.64 12.59
N LYS A 33 6.03 -7.85 12.55
CA LYS A 33 6.53 -9.00 13.28
C LYS A 33 7.96 -9.35 12.84
N PRO A 34 8.84 -9.63 13.82
CA PRO A 34 10.11 -10.25 13.53
C PRO A 34 9.86 -11.55 12.76
N ALA A 35 10.75 -11.88 11.83
CA ALA A 35 10.67 -13.15 11.11
C ALA A 35 10.63 -14.29 12.14
N LYS A 36 9.99 -15.40 11.81
CA LYS A 36 9.73 -16.56 12.69
C LYS A 36 11.00 -17.11 13.36
N ASN A 37 12.18 -16.79 12.79
CA ASN A 37 13.51 -17.21 13.24
C ASN A 37 14.43 -16.01 13.59
N ALA A 38 13.88 -14.81 13.78
CA ALA A 38 14.71 -13.66 14.14
C ALA A 38 15.29 -13.90 15.53
N VAL A 39 16.62 -14.02 15.58
CA VAL A 39 17.37 -14.02 16.83
C VAL A 39 17.04 -12.70 17.53
N THR A 40 16.39 -12.79 18.70
CA THR A 40 16.04 -11.62 19.51
C THR A 40 17.32 -11.05 20.12
N PHE A 41 18.10 -10.33 19.32
CA PHE A 41 19.08 -9.41 19.88
C PHE A 41 18.29 -8.36 20.65
N HIS A 42 18.61 -8.20 21.93
CA HIS A 42 18.06 -7.13 22.75
C HIS A 42 18.61 -5.82 22.17
N GLU A 43 17.94 -5.29 21.16
CA GLU A 43 18.41 -4.14 20.41
C GLU A 43 18.39 -2.93 21.35
N SER A 44 19.58 -2.46 21.72
CA SER A 44 19.79 -1.35 22.66
C SER A 44 19.35 0.00 22.09
N ILE A 45 18.86 0.02 20.84
CA ILE A 45 18.44 1.20 20.11
C ILE A 45 16.90 1.20 20.05
N PRO A 46 16.23 2.24 20.57
CA PRO A 46 14.80 2.36 20.45
C PRO A 46 14.40 2.36 18.97
N THR A 47 13.46 1.48 18.62
CA THR A 47 12.91 1.43 17.26
C THR A 47 12.14 2.71 16.96
N HIS A 48 12.24 3.20 15.73
CA HIS A 48 11.43 4.34 15.29
C HIS A 48 9.94 4.02 15.51
N PRO A 49 9.11 4.96 15.99
CA PRO A 49 7.70 4.71 16.32
C PRO A 49 6.88 4.16 15.14
N LEU A 50 7.30 4.45 13.91
CA LEU A 50 6.68 3.94 12.67
C LEU A 50 7.33 2.65 12.12
N GLY A 51 8.28 2.06 12.82
CA GLY A 51 8.99 0.85 12.40
C GLY A 51 9.86 1.03 11.14
N VAL A 52 10.06 2.27 10.67
CA VAL A 52 10.95 2.58 9.56
C VAL A 52 12.41 2.41 9.99
N LYS A 53 13.22 1.88 9.08
CA LYS A 53 14.65 1.67 9.26
C LYS A 53 15.43 2.67 8.40
N PRO A 54 16.67 3.01 8.77
CA PRO A 54 17.54 3.82 7.92
C PRO A 54 17.69 3.22 6.51
N LEU A 55 17.83 4.08 5.50
CA LEU A 55 17.96 3.66 4.10
C LEU A 55 19.09 2.64 3.89
N GLY A 56 20.20 2.79 4.62
CA GLY A 56 21.34 1.87 4.55
C GLY A 56 20.99 0.41 4.88
N ASN A 57 19.96 0.16 5.69
CA ASN A 57 19.54 -1.20 6.03
C ASN A 57 18.93 -1.93 4.82
N GLN A 58 18.55 -1.21 3.77
CA GLN A 58 18.02 -1.82 2.54
C GLN A 58 19.04 -2.73 1.85
N TYR A 59 20.34 -2.42 1.92
CA TYR A 59 21.40 -3.18 1.24
C TYR A 59 21.60 -4.59 1.80
N LEU A 60 21.19 -4.81 3.06
CA LEU A 60 21.37 -6.08 3.77
C LEU A 60 20.04 -6.75 4.12
N SER A 61 18.91 -6.16 3.71
CA SER A 61 17.59 -6.71 4.02
C SER A 61 17.03 -7.51 2.87
N ASP A 62 16.60 -8.74 3.14
CA ASP A 62 15.80 -9.56 2.21
C ASP A 62 14.33 -9.10 2.13
N ARG A 63 13.96 -8.02 2.84
CA ARG A 63 12.59 -7.51 2.90
C ARG A 63 12.33 -6.50 1.78
N PRO A 64 11.12 -6.49 1.19
CA PRO A 64 10.76 -5.52 0.17
C PRO A 64 10.71 -4.10 0.74
N ASN A 65 11.18 -3.13 -0.04
CA ASN A 65 11.10 -1.71 0.33
C ASN A 65 9.64 -1.25 0.36
N ALA A 66 9.22 -0.58 1.44
CA ALA A 66 7.86 -0.06 1.61
C ALA A 66 7.45 0.91 0.46
N ARG A 67 8.40 1.62 -0.13
CA ARG A 67 8.23 2.51 -1.30
C ARG A 67 7.63 1.80 -2.51
N ALA A 68 7.80 0.49 -2.65
CA ALA A 68 7.19 -0.26 -3.76
C ALA A 68 5.64 -0.28 -3.70
N HIS A 69 5.05 0.07 -2.55
CA HIS A 69 3.62 -0.09 -2.26
C HIS A 69 2.85 1.23 -2.24
N ILE A 70 3.39 2.30 -2.82
CA ILE A 70 2.70 3.61 -2.89
C ILE A 70 1.84 3.77 -4.16
N GLY A 71 1.54 2.68 -4.85
CA GLY A 71 0.72 2.68 -6.06
C GLY A 71 1.36 3.49 -7.19
N TYR A 72 0.59 4.39 -7.80
CA TYR A 72 1.06 5.23 -8.91
C TYR A 72 2.14 6.22 -8.51
N PHE A 73 2.23 6.62 -7.24
CA PHE A 73 3.26 7.54 -6.77
C PHE A 73 4.69 6.97 -6.86
N LYS A 74 4.85 5.67 -7.12
CA LYS A 74 6.16 5.01 -7.26
C LYS A 74 6.99 5.57 -8.42
N THR A 75 6.32 6.15 -9.42
CA THR A 75 6.96 6.76 -10.59
C THR A 75 7.60 8.10 -10.28
N LEU A 76 7.18 8.75 -9.19
CA LEU A 76 7.75 10.01 -8.75
C LEU A 76 9.01 9.73 -7.91
N PRO A 77 10.12 10.46 -8.11
CA PRO A 77 11.19 10.51 -7.11
C PRO A 77 10.67 11.15 -5.82
N ASP A 78 11.36 10.88 -4.71
CA ASP A 78 10.92 11.31 -3.36
C ASP A 78 10.74 12.83 -3.30
N GLU A 79 11.57 13.57 -4.02
CA GLU A 79 11.56 15.04 -4.02
C GLU A 79 10.34 15.58 -4.76
N ALA A 80 9.98 14.96 -5.89
CA ALA A 80 8.76 15.32 -6.62
C ALA A 80 7.50 14.90 -5.83
N LEU A 81 7.56 13.78 -5.10
CA LEU A 81 6.49 13.37 -4.21
C LEU A 81 6.30 14.40 -3.09
N MET A 82 7.38 14.88 -2.48
CA MET A 82 7.30 15.92 -1.43
C MET A 82 6.72 17.23 -1.96
N ILE A 83 7.12 17.68 -3.15
CA ILE A 83 6.54 18.86 -3.81
C ILE A 83 5.03 18.65 -4.04
N LEU A 84 4.62 17.48 -4.52
CA LEU A 84 3.20 17.17 -4.72
C LEU A 84 2.42 17.22 -3.40
N LEU A 85 2.99 16.70 -2.32
CA LEU A 85 2.36 16.71 -0.99
C LEU A 85 2.22 18.14 -0.45
N ASP A 86 3.16 19.03 -0.75
CA ASP A 86 3.12 20.43 -0.32
C ASP A 86 1.94 21.21 -0.92
N TYR A 87 1.45 20.83 -2.10
CA TYR A 87 0.25 21.41 -2.71
C TYR A 87 -1.07 20.92 -2.09
N LEU A 88 -1.04 19.97 -1.15
CA LEU A 88 -2.24 19.39 -0.56
C LEU A 88 -2.57 20.06 0.78
N ASP A 89 -3.86 20.38 0.97
CA ASP A 89 -4.36 20.85 2.26
C ASP A 89 -4.26 19.76 3.35
N GLN A 90 -4.32 20.19 4.62
CA GLN A 90 -4.30 19.34 5.81
C GLN A 90 -5.23 18.12 5.71
N GLU A 91 -6.48 18.30 5.26
CA GLU A 91 -7.44 17.19 5.16
C GLU A 91 -7.04 16.15 4.11
N ARG A 92 -6.50 16.61 2.97
CA ARG A 92 -6.05 15.75 1.88
C ARG A 92 -4.80 14.99 2.28
N LEU A 93 -3.84 15.64 2.95
CA LEU A 93 -2.66 14.98 3.52
C LEU A 93 -3.02 13.88 4.52
N ARG A 94 -3.98 14.13 5.42
CA ARG A 94 -4.44 13.12 6.38
C ARG A 94 -5.12 11.93 5.71
N THR A 95 -5.94 12.19 4.69
CA THR A 95 -6.64 11.14 3.92
C THR A 95 -5.66 10.32 3.09
N LEU A 96 -4.66 10.97 2.48
CA LEU A 96 -3.63 10.29 1.71
C LEU A 96 -2.71 9.46 2.61
N GLY A 97 -2.28 10.03 3.74
CA GLY A 97 -1.43 9.36 4.72
C GLY A 97 -2.09 8.13 5.36
N SER A 98 -3.42 8.10 5.50
CA SER A 98 -4.12 6.93 6.02
C SER A 98 -4.21 5.76 5.03
N SER A 99 -3.88 5.97 3.75
CA SER A 99 -3.96 4.93 2.71
C SER A 99 -2.80 3.90 2.78
N CYS A 100 -1.60 4.30 3.21
CA CYS A 100 -0.48 3.37 3.37
C CYS A 100 0.57 3.86 4.38
N LYS A 101 1.33 2.93 4.97
CA LYS A 101 2.35 3.23 6.01
C LYS A 101 3.49 4.12 5.51
N PHE A 102 3.89 3.99 4.24
CA PHE A 102 4.96 4.81 3.67
C PHE A 102 4.50 6.26 3.50
N LEU A 103 3.32 6.47 2.89
CA LEU A 103 2.73 7.80 2.73
C LEU A 103 2.38 8.42 4.08
N TYR A 104 1.97 7.63 5.08
CA TYR A 104 1.79 8.10 6.44
C TYR A 104 3.06 8.79 6.98
N ALA A 105 4.22 8.16 6.81
CA ALA A 105 5.49 8.72 7.25
C ALA A 105 5.85 10.02 6.49
N PHE A 106 5.67 10.03 5.17
CA PHE A 106 5.91 11.21 4.34
C PHE A 106 4.98 12.39 4.68
N CYS A 107 3.68 12.14 4.82
CA CYS A 107 2.69 13.16 5.17
C CYS A 107 2.86 13.69 6.61
N ARG A 108 3.65 13.02 7.44
CA ARG A 108 3.98 13.46 8.81
C ARG A 108 5.27 14.28 8.87
N SER A 109 5.94 14.53 7.74
CA SER A 109 7.14 15.38 7.69
C SER A 109 6.85 16.77 8.24
N ASP A 110 7.65 17.22 9.21
CA ASP A 110 7.48 18.53 9.85
C ASP A 110 7.57 19.68 8.84
N ASP A 111 8.34 19.52 7.76
CA ASP A 111 8.53 20.58 6.77
C ASP A 111 7.24 20.87 5.97
N LEU A 112 6.42 19.86 5.69
CA LEU A 112 5.09 20.05 5.08
C LEU A 112 4.16 20.86 6.00
N TRP A 113 4.17 20.53 7.29
CA TRP A 113 3.30 21.20 8.26
C TRP A 113 3.76 22.62 8.56
N LYS A 114 5.08 22.87 8.56
CA LYS A 114 5.64 24.22 8.64
C LYS A 114 5.24 25.05 7.42
N SER A 115 5.37 24.50 6.21
CA SER A 115 4.95 25.17 4.97
C SER A 115 3.47 25.59 5.03
N LEU A 116 2.58 24.68 5.47
CA LEU A 116 1.15 24.94 5.53
C LEU A 116 0.74 25.99 6.59
N PHE A 117 1.45 26.09 7.71
CA PHE A 117 1.01 26.89 8.87
C PHE A 117 1.91 28.08 9.23
N LEU A 118 3.14 28.13 8.74
CA LEU A 118 4.09 29.22 9.01
C LEU A 118 4.32 30.13 7.80
N GLN A 119 3.55 29.94 6.73
CA GLN A 119 3.50 30.87 5.60
C GLN A 119 2.75 32.15 5.95
#